data_AF-S2VZD9-F1
#
_entry.id   AF-S2VZD9-F1
#
_cell.length_a   1.000
_cell.length_b   1.000
_cell.length_c   1.000
_cell.angle_alpha   90.00
_cell.angle_beta   90.00
_cell.angle_gamma   90.00
#
_symmetry.space_group_name_H-M   'P 1'
#
loop_
_entity.id
_entity.type
_entity.pdbx_description
1 polymer ?
#
loop_
_entity_poly.entity_id
_entity_poly.type
_entity_poly.pdbx_seq_one_letter_code
_entity_poly.pdbx_strand_id
1 'polypeptide(L)'
;MCGHPHTARVVRVVDLFCGGGGFSLGFEQAGFDVVAAADAWDKAVGNYRQNFSHECLQLDLGNVEQAIKALSQYRPQVVIGGPPCQDFSTAGKQVEGERAMLTEAYARIVAELAPQIFVMENVPAAAKTKTFARAMSILEQAGYVCQHAVLDASLYGVPQRRKRLFCIGSKTPDLPQKVFDRLDSKKSKHPLTVRQYLADEIDFDFFYVHPRSYARRAVFSVDGPAPTMRGQARPIPPNYMPHPGDAGPVEQAVALSVAQRARIQTFPIDYEWSGTKTTLNQIIGNAVPVNFAQAVGQAIIDCA
;
A
#
# COMPACT_ATOMS: atom_id res chain seq x y z
N MET A 1 -34.30 7.91 -32.21
CA MET A 1 -32.86 7.83 -31.88
C MET A 1 -32.74 7.24 -30.49
N CYS A 2 -32.59 5.93 -30.37
CA CYS A 2 -32.45 5.24 -29.09
C CYS A 2 -30.97 5.23 -28.71
N GLY A 3 -30.60 6.06 -27.73
CA GLY A 3 -29.27 6.05 -27.15
C GLY A 3 -28.99 4.69 -26.53
N HIS A 4 -27.97 4.01 -27.03
CA HIS A 4 -27.41 2.84 -26.36
C HIS A 4 -26.75 3.34 -25.07
N PRO A 5 -27.04 2.75 -23.90
CA PRO A 5 -26.31 3.07 -22.69
C PRO A 5 -24.84 2.71 -22.90
N HIS A 6 -23.94 3.69 -22.73
CA HIS A 6 -22.51 3.42 -22.63
C HIS A 6 -22.29 2.49 -21.44
N THR A 7 -22.16 1.19 -21.68
CA THR A 7 -21.62 0.26 -20.68
C THR A 7 -20.22 0.74 -20.35
N ALA A 8 -20.02 1.26 -19.13
CA ALA A 8 -18.71 1.68 -18.65
C ALA A 8 -17.73 0.51 -18.86
N ARG A 9 -16.65 0.76 -19.60
CA ARG A 9 -15.66 -0.27 -19.91
C ARG A 9 -14.93 -0.62 -18.62
N VAL A 10 -15.20 -1.81 -18.11
CA VAL A 10 -14.54 -2.36 -16.92
C VAL A 10 -13.04 -2.53 -17.21
N VAL A 11 -12.19 -1.91 -16.38
CA VAL A 11 -10.73 -1.90 -16.57
C VAL A 11 -10.10 -2.98 -15.69
N ARG A 12 -9.40 -3.93 -16.35
CA ARG A 12 -8.86 -5.13 -15.69
C ARG A 12 -7.50 -4.87 -15.03
N VAL A 13 -7.35 -5.32 -13.79
CA VAL A 13 -6.17 -5.07 -12.94
C VAL A 13 -5.54 -6.38 -12.49
N VAL A 14 -4.21 -6.42 -12.45
CA VAL A 14 -3.45 -7.44 -11.73
C VAL A 14 -2.66 -6.79 -10.59
N ASP A 15 -2.74 -7.34 -9.38
CA ASP A 15 -2.02 -6.87 -8.18
C ASP A 15 -0.80 -7.75 -7.86
N LEU A 16 0.39 -7.21 -8.02
CA LEU A 16 1.66 -7.87 -7.72
C LEU A 16 2.12 -7.52 -6.30
N PHE A 17 2.63 -8.51 -5.56
CA PHE A 17 3.02 -8.35 -4.15
C PHE A 17 1.81 -7.90 -3.30
N CYS A 18 0.67 -8.54 -3.53
CA CYS A 18 -0.63 -8.05 -3.09
C CYS A 18 -0.81 -8.06 -1.56
N GLY A 19 0.00 -8.85 -0.83
CA GLY A 19 -0.08 -8.97 0.61
C GLY A 19 -1.51 -9.27 1.09
N GLY A 20 -1.99 -8.47 2.05
CA GLY A 20 -3.37 -8.56 2.56
C GLY A 20 -4.41 -7.83 1.72
N GLY A 21 -4.12 -7.47 0.47
CA GLY A 21 -5.12 -6.97 -0.49
C GLY A 21 -5.58 -5.54 -0.30
N GLY A 22 -4.89 -4.72 0.50
CA GLY A 22 -5.27 -3.30 0.66
C GLY A 22 -5.22 -2.50 -0.65
N PHE A 23 -4.28 -2.82 -1.54
CA PHE A 23 -4.15 -2.18 -2.86
C PHE A 23 -5.30 -2.61 -3.78
N SER A 24 -5.52 -3.93 -3.91
CA SER A 24 -6.65 -4.54 -4.61
C SER A 24 -8.00 -3.96 -4.18
N LEU A 25 -8.32 -4.00 -2.89
CA LEU A 25 -9.62 -3.52 -2.38
C LEU A 25 -9.85 -2.05 -2.69
N GLY A 26 -8.81 -1.22 -2.57
CA GLY A 26 -8.91 0.20 -2.93
C GLY A 26 -9.21 0.40 -4.43
N PHE A 27 -8.61 -0.40 -5.31
CA PHE A 27 -8.85 -0.34 -6.75
C PHE A 27 -10.25 -0.86 -7.12
N GLU A 28 -10.72 -1.95 -6.50
CA GLU A 28 -12.13 -2.40 -6.67
C GLU A 28 -13.12 -1.31 -6.24
N GLN A 29 -12.87 -0.67 -5.09
CA GLN A 29 -13.69 0.44 -4.60
C GLN A 29 -13.62 1.71 -5.45
N ALA A 30 -12.59 1.85 -6.30
CA ALA A 30 -12.53 2.91 -7.30
C ALA A 30 -13.29 2.55 -8.59
N GLY A 31 -13.69 1.28 -8.77
CA GLY A 31 -14.44 0.81 -9.94
C GLY A 31 -13.61 -0.01 -10.94
N PHE A 32 -12.41 -0.44 -10.57
CA PHE A 32 -11.63 -1.40 -11.36
C PHE A 32 -12.07 -2.85 -11.12
N ASP A 33 -11.77 -3.73 -12.06
CA ASP A 33 -11.95 -5.18 -11.94
C ASP A 33 -10.60 -5.84 -11.69
N VAL A 34 -10.32 -6.20 -10.44
CA VAL A 34 -9.11 -6.93 -10.10
C VAL A 34 -9.33 -8.38 -10.49
N VAL A 35 -8.60 -8.84 -11.51
CA VAL A 35 -8.82 -10.16 -12.11
C VAL A 35 -7.84 -11.22 -11.63
N ALA A 36 -6.69 -10.80 -11.11
CA ALA A 36 -5.78 -11.68 -10.41
C ALA A 36 -4.88 -10.88 -9.45
N ALA A 37 -4.38 -11.57 -8.43
CA ALA A 37 -3.36 -11.06 -7.53
C ALA A 37 -2.27 -12.12 -7.30
N ALA A 38 -1.08 -11.70 -6.89
CA ALA A 38 0.03 -12.61 -6.62
C ALA A 38 0.88 -12.16 -5.44
N ASP A 39 1.20 -13.10 -4.56
CA ASP A 39 2.18 -12.91 -3.47
C ASP A 39 2.89 -14.23 -3.17
N ALA A 40 4.14 -14.17 -2.72
CA ALA A 40 4.92 -15.36 -2.35
C ALA A 40 4.54 -15.90 -0.97
N TRP A 41 4.00 -15.04 -0.10
CA TRP A 41 3.74 -15.36 1.29
C TRP A 41 2.39 -16.05 1.47
N ASP A 42 2.43 -17.36 1.68
CA ASP A 42 1.29 -18.25 1.93
C ASP A 42 0.24 -17.68 2.90
N LYS A 43 0.67 -17.08 4.03
CA LYS A 43 -0.25 -16.53 5.04
C LYS A 43 -0.98 -15.28 4.54
N ALA A 44 -0.30 -14.44 3.74
CA ALA A 44 -0.93 -13.27 3.14
C ALA A 44 -1.93 -13.71 2.07
N VAL A 45 -1.55 -14.64 1.20
CA VAL A 45 -2.44 -15.24 0.18
C VAL A 45 -3.66 -15.89 0.82
N GLY A 46 -3.50 -16.61 1.93
CA GLY A 46 -4.62 -17.20 2.67
C GLY A 46 -5.60 -16.15 3.20
N ASN A 47 -5.10 -15.03 3.76
CA ASN A 47 -5.94 -13.92 4.19
C ASN A 47 -6.61 -13.20 3.01
N TYR A 48 -5.89 -13.01 1.91
CA TYR A 48 -6.43 -12.42 0.69
C TYR A 48 -7.64 -13.21 0.19
N ARG A 49 -7.51 -14.52 0.01
CA ARG A 49 -8.55 -15.39 -0.59
C ARG A 49 -9.86 -15.46 0.18
N GLN A 50 -9.89 -15.06 1.46
CA GLN A 50 -11.13 -14.98 2.24
C GLN A 50 -11.98 -13.76 1.85
N ASN A 51 -11.37 -12.73 1.26
CA ASN A 51 -11.98 -11.42 1.08
C ASN A 51 -12.27 -11.05 -0.38
N PHE A 52 -11.83 -11.87 -1.34
CA PHE A 52 -11.96 -11.58 -2.76
C PHE A 52 -12.43 -12.80 -3.55
N SER A 53 -13.19 -12.57 -4.61
CA SER A 53 -13.73 -13.64 -5.48
C SER A 53 -12.80 -14.02 -6.62
N HIS A 54 -11.88 -13.15 -7.03
CA HIS A 54 -10.90 -13.45 -8.07
C HIS A 54 -9.71 -14.22 -7.53
N GLU A 55 -8.87 -14.69 -8.45
CA GLU A 55 -7.76 -15.57 -8.12
C GLU A 55 -6.61 -14.81 -7.46
N CYS A 56 -6.15 -15.31 -6.31
CA CYS A 56 -4.86 -14.91 -5.73
C CYS A 56 -3.89 -16.08 -5.83
N LEU A 57 -2.83 -15.93 -6.62
CA LEU A 57 -1.79 -16.92 -6.84
C LEU A 57 -0.75 -16.84 -5.73
N GLN A 58 -0.41 -18.00 -5.14
CA GLN A 58 0.80 -18.09 -4.32
C GLN A 58 2.00 -18.28 -5.24
N LEU A 59 2.72 -17.20 -5.51
CA LEU A 59 3.71 -17.14 -6.58
C LEU A 59 4.90 -16.30 -6.16
N ASP A 60 6.11 -16.84 -6.32
CA ASP A 60 7.34 -16.08 -6.14
C ASP A 60 7.58 -15.17 -7.33
N LEU A 61 7.32 -13.88 -7.14
CA LEU A 61 7.51 -12.84 -8.15
C LEU A 61 9.00 -12.52 -8.41
N GLY A 62 9.92 -13.06 -7.61
CA GLY A 62 11.35 -13.10 -7.95
C GLY A 62 11.66 -14.03 -9.12
N ASN A 63 10.85 -15.07 -9.33
CA ASN A 63 10.88 -15.90 -10.53
C ASN A 63 10.04 -15.27 -11.64
N VAL A 64 10.64 -14.27 -12.31
CA VAL A 64 9.98 -13.45 -13.33
C VAL A 64 9.36 -14.29 -14.45
N GLU A 65 10.04 -15.32 -14.95
CA GLU A 65 9.53 -16.16 -16.05
C GLU A 65 8.24 -16.89 -15.65
N GLN A 66 8.25 -17.50 -14.45
CA GLN A 66 7.06 -18.19 -13.92
C GLN A 66 5.93 -17.20 -13.65
N ALA A 67 6.24 -16.00 -13.14
CA ALA A 67 5.28 -14.95 -12.91
C ALA A 67 4.57 -14.51 -14.20
N ILE A 68 5.34 -14.22 -15.26
CA ILE A 68 4.80 -13.86 -16.57
C ILE A 68 3.92 -14.98 -17.11
N LYS A 69 4.40 -16.22 -17.11
CA LYS A 69 3.65 -17.37 -17.61
C LYS A 69 2.28 -17.51 -16.92
N ALA A 70 2.24 -17.34 -15.60
CA ALA A 70 1.02 -17.46 -14.82
C ALA A 70 0.06 -16.28 -15.03
N LEU A 71 0.58 -15.07 -15.23
CA LEU A 71 -0.22 -13.83 -15.21
C LEU A 71 -0.63 -13.33 -16.60
N SER A 72 0.07 -13.70 -17.68
CA SER A 72 -0.22 -13.25 -19.05
C SER A 72 -1.63 -13.60 -19.53
N GLN A 73 -2.21 -14.70 -19.03
CA GLN A 73 -3.57 -15.10 -19.37
C GLN A 73 -4.62 -14.05 -18.94
N TYR A 74 -4.35 -13.28 -17.89
CA TYR A 74 -5.28 -12.27 -17.39
C TYR A 74 -5.23 -10.96 -18.17
N ARG A 75 -4.31 -10.76 -19.13
CA ARG A 75 -4.27 -9.58 -20.03
C ARG A 75 -4.64 -8.25 -19.33
N PRO A 76 -3.94 -7.85 -18.26
CA PRO A 76 -4.29 -6.66 -17.49
C PRO A 76 -4.15 -5.39 -18.33
N GLN A 77 -5.04 -4.43 -18.10
CA GLN A 77 -4.90 -3.06 -18.60
C GLN A 77 -4.16 -2.18 -17.60
N VAL A 78 -4.21 -2.55 -16.32
CA VAL A 78 -3.45 -1.92 -15.24
C VAL A 78 -2.73 -3.00 -14.44
N VAL A 79 -1.48 -2.74 -14.07
CA VAL A 79 -0.78 -3.52 -13.05
C VAL A 79 -0.51 -2.64 -11.84
N ILE A 80 -0.89 -3.09 -10.66
CA ILE A 80 -0.55 -2.43 -9.39
C ILE A 80 0.42 -3.31 -8.60
N GLY A 81 1.17 -2.73 -7.68
CA GLY A 81 1.93 -3.54 -6.73
C GLY A 81 2.90 -2.77 -5.85
N GLY A 82 3.28 -3.39 -4.73
CA GLY A 82 4.20 -2.83 -3.74
C GLY A 82 5.40 -3.73 -3.49
N PRO A 83 6.39 -3.81 -4.40
CA PRO A 83 7.54 -4.69 -4.21
C PRO A 83 8.30 -4.32 -2.91
N PRO A 84 8.70 -5.32 -2.10
CA PRO A 84 9.31 -5.05 -0.80
C PRO A 84 10.67 -4.36 -0.96
N CYS A 85 10.92 -3.34 -0.13
CA CYS A 85 12.15 -2.54 -0.16
C CYS A 85 13.14 -2.87 0.98
N GLN A 86 13.01 -4.05 1.61
CA GLN A 86 13.60 -4.31 2.93
C GLN A 86 15.12 -4.66 2.98
N ASP A 87 15.90 -4.43 1.92
CA ASP A 87 17.31 -4.86 1.87
C ASP A 87 18.37 -3.75 1.94
N PHE A 88 18.00 -2.52 2.25
CA PHE A 88 19.00 -1.46 2.45
C PHE A 88 19.41 -1.41 3.92
N SER A 89 20.42 -2.21 4.29
CA SER A 89 21.06 -2.10 5.60
C SER A 89 21.63 -0.68 5.80
N THR A 90 21.14 0.03 6.81
CA THR A 90 21.72 1.29 7.32
C THR A 90 23.04 1.07 8.08
N ALA A 91 23.76 -0.03 7.81
CA ALA A 91 24.98 -0.41 8.51
C ALA A 91 26.09 -0.78 7.51
N GLY A 92 26.81 0.23 7.04
CA GLY A 92 28.24 0.16 6.77
C GLY A 92 28.77 -0.59 5.55
N LYS A 93 28.03 -1.48 4.88
CA LYS A 93 28.46 -2.11 3.61
C LYS A 93 27.26 -2.32 2.69
N GLN A 94 27.21 -1.56 1.60
CA GLN A 94 26.21 -1.71 0.54
C GLN A 94 26.50 -3.00 -0.26
N VAL A 95 26.00 -4.13 0.23
CA VAL A 95 25.75 -5.30 -0.60
C VAL A 95 24.25 -5.28 -0.88
N GLU A 96 23.86 -5.12 -2.14
CA GLU A 96 22.44 -5.23 -2.54
C GLU A 96 21.97 -6.66 -2.24
N GLY A 97 20.98 -6.80 -1.36
CA GLY A 97 20.39 -8.09 -1.01
C GLY A 97 19.41 -8.62 -2.06
N GLU A 98 19.04 -9.89 -1.93
CA GLU A 98 18.12 -10.60 -2.85
C GLU A 98 16.76 -9.90 -3.02
N ARG A 99 16.25 -9.19 -2.01
CA ARG A 99 14.97 -8.45 -2.08
C ARG A 99 15.09 -7.11 -2.79
N ALA A 100 16.29 -6.54 -2.93
CA ALA A 100 16.48 -5.39 -3.81
C ALA A 100 16.12 -5.77 -5.26
N MET A 101 16.35 -7.02 -5.66
CA MET A 101 16.01 -7.49 -7.01
C MET A 101 14.49 -7.53 -7.30
N LEU A 102 13.63 -7.49 -6.27
CA LEU A 102 12.17 -7.60 -6.48
C LEU A 102 11.54 -6.34 -7.09
N THR A 103 12.16 -5.17 -6.93
CA THR A 103 11.69 -3.95 -7.63
C THR A 103 12.01 -4.01 -9.12
N GLU A 104 13.17 -4.58 -9.50
CA GLU A 104 13.48 -4.88 -10.90
C GLU A 104 12.62 -6.02 -11.45
N ALA A 105 12.34 -7.04 -10.64
CA ALA A 105 11.42 -8.11 -11.02
C ALA A 105 10.02 -7.57 -11.33
N TYR A 106 9.48 -6.67 -10.48
CA TYR A 106 8.24 -5.94 -10.76
C TYR A 106 8.30 -5.26 -12.13
N ALA A 107 9.36 -4.49 -12.40
CA ALA A 107 9.50 -3.77 -13.67
C ALA A 107 9.56 -4.70 -14.88
N ARG A 108 10.26 -5.83 -14.79
CA ARG A 108 10.33 -6.83 -15.87
C ARG A 108 8.98 -7.51 -16.11
N ILE A 109 8.27 -7.88 -15.04
CA ILE A 109 6.93 -8.46 -15.16
C ILE A 109 5.98 -7.45 -15.82
N VAL A 110 5.99 -6.18 -15.40
CA VAL A 110 5.17 -5.12 -16.02
C VAL A 110 5.55 -4.89 -17.48
N ALA A 111 6.84 -4.89 -17.83
CA ALA A 111 7.29 -4.72 -19.20
C ALA A 111 6.73 -5.83 -20.12
N GLU A 112 6.71 -7.07 -19.63
CA GLU A 112 6.26 -8.25 -20.38
C GLU A 112 4.73 -8.40 -20.42
N LEU A 113 4.03 -8.12 -19.30
CA LEU A 113 2.56 -8.08 -19.28
C LEU A 113 2.01 -6.89 -20.09
N ALA A 114 2.84 -5.86 -20.29
CA ALA A 114 2.60 -4.71 -21.15
C ALA A 114 1.24 -4.00 -20.95
N PRO A 115 0.76 -3.74 -19.71
CA PRO A 115 -0.48 -3.00 -19.48
C PRO A 115 -0.45 -1.58 -20.08
N GLN A 116 -1.60 -0.90 -20.08
CA GLN A 116 -1.65 0.51 -20.45
C GLN A 116 -1.04 1.40 -19.35
N ILE A 117 -1.26 1.01 -18.09
CA ILE A 117 -0.86 1.77 -16.90
C ILE A 117 -0.21 0.81 -15.90
N PHE A 118 0.78 1.28 -15.15
CA PHE A 118 1.18 0.64 -13.90
C PHE A 118 1.17 1.62 -12.73
N VAL A 119 0.98 1.09 -11.51
CA VAL A 119 1.08 1.85 -10.26
C VAL A 119 1.95 1.06 -9.28
N MET A 120 3.15 1.57 -9.03
CA MET A 120 4.06 0.99 -8.05
C MET A 120 4.04 1.80 -6.75
N GLU A 121 3.75 1.15 -5.62
CA GLU A 121 3.93 1.73 -4.29
C GLU A 121 5.30 1.35 -3.72
N ASN A 122 5.92 2.28 -2.99
CA ASN A 122 7.11 1.99 -2.20
C ASN A 122 7.30 2.95 -1.02
N VAL A 123 8.32 2.71 -0.19
CA VAL A 123 8.77 3.67 0.82
C VAL A 123 9.47 4.87 0.18
N PRO A 124 9.44 6.08 0.78
CA PRO A 124 10.04 7.28 0.21
C PRO A 124 11.54 7.16 -0.11
N ALA A 125 12.27 6.35 0.63
CA ALA A 125 13.71 6.14 0.42
C ALA A 125 14.02 5.39 -0.89
N ALA A 126 13.08 4.62 -1.43
CA ALA A 126 13.28 3.81 -2.63
C ALA A 126 13.68 4.64 -3.85
N ALA A 127 13.12 5.86 -4.00
CA ALA A 127 13.41 6.77 -5.11
C ALA A 127 14.90 7.15 -5.23
N LYS A 128 15.70 6.96 -4.18
CA LYS A 128 17.14 7.27 -4.16
C LYS A 128 18.03 6.06 -4.43
N THR A 129 17.44 4.90 -4.68
CA THR A 129 18.17 3.63 -4.81
C THR A 129 18.55 3.37 -6.27
N LYS A 130 19.68 2.69 -6.49
CA LYS A 130 20.08 2.25 -7.84
C LYS A 130 19.09 1.27 -8.45
N THR A 131 18.52 0.39 -7.64
CA THR A 131 17.46 -0.54 -8.04
C THR A 131 16.25 0.19 -8.60
N PHE A 132 15.75 1.22 -7.93
CA PHE A 132 14.61 1.99 -8.43
C PHE A 132 14.95 2.64 -9.78
N ALA A 133 16.14 3.24 -9.92
CA ALA A 133 16.59 3.80 -11.19
C ALA A 133 16.67 2.74 -12.32
N ARG A 134 17.17 1.54 -12.03
CA ARG A 134 17.17 0.41 -12.98
C ARG A 134 15.76 -0.02 -13.37
N ALA A 135 14.86 -0.15 -12.40
CA ALA A 135 13.46 -0.48 -12.64
C ALA A 135 12.76 0.57 -13.54
N MET A 136 13.00 1.87 -13.30
CA MET A 136 12.46 2.93 -14.16
C MET A 136 13.03 2.83 -15.58
N SER A 137 14.33 2.58 -15.74
CA SER A 137 14.94 2.41 -17.05
C SER A 137 14.33 1.25 -17.86
N ILE A 138 14.02 0.12 -17.20
CA ILE A 138 13.31 -1.01 -17.84
C ILE A 138 11.92 -0.58 -18.32
N LEU A 139 11.17 0.16 -17.50
CA LEU A 139 9.81 0.60 -17.83
C LEU A 139 9.81 1.66 -18.93
N GLU A 140 10.74 2.61 -18.90
CA GLU A 140 10.91 3.62 -19.97
C GLU A 140 11.28 2.96 -21.31
N GLN A 141 12.17 1.96 -21.29
CA GLN A 141 12.49 1.15 -22.48
C GLN A 141 11.29 0.34 -22.98
N ALA A 142 10.38 -0.07 -22.09
CA ALA A 142 9.12 -0.71 -22.44
C ALA A 142 8.03 0.29 -22.94
N GLY A 143 8.38 1.58 -23.06
CA GLY A 143 7.52 2.61 -23.64
C GLY A 143 6.61 3.35 -22.66
N TYR A 144 6.86 3.24 -21.35
CA TYR A 144 6.11 4.01 -20.35
C TYR A 144 6.75 5.38 -20.13
N VAL A 145 5.93 6.43 -20.10
CA VAL A 145 6.31 7.67 -19.43
C VAL A 145 6.01 7.49 -17.94
N CYS A 146 7.02 7.72 -17.10
CA CYS A 146 6.93 7.49 -15.66
C CYS A 146 6.96 8.82 -14.89
N GLN A 147 6.10 8.95 -13.89
CA GLN A 147 6.13 10.04 -12.91
C GLN A 147 6.05 9.45 -11.51
N HIS A 148 6.67 10.13 -10.53
CA HIS A 148 6.60 9.67 -9.15
C HIS A 148 6.54 10.81 -8.13
N ALA A 149 5.82 10.59 -7.04
CA ALA A 149 5.73 11.53 -5.93
C ALA A 149 5.64 10.82 -4.58
N VAL A 150 6.10 11.50 -3.52
CA VAL A 150 5.89 11.04 -2.14
C VAL A 150 4.62 11.69 -1.61
N LEU A 151 3.62 10.87 -1.31
CA LEU A 151 2.31 11.28 -0.86
C LEU A 151 2.11 10.90 0.62
N ASP A 152 1.39 11.73 1.38
CA ASP A 152 1.02 11.45 2.77
C ASP A 152 -0.43 10.96 2.84
N ALA A 153 -0.64 9.68 3.21
CA ALA A 153 -1.95 9.05 3.28
C ALA A 153 -2.96 9.84 4.13
N SER A 154 -2.49 10.60 5.13
CA SER A 154 -3.37 11.39 6.00
C SER A 154 -4.16 12.48 5.28
N LEU A 155 -3.75 12.85 4.06
CA LEU A 155 -4.47 13.81 3.21
C LEU A 155 -5.45 13.13 2.24
N TYR A 156 -5.54 11.79 2.25
CA TYR A 156 -6.31 10.98 1.31
C TYR A 156 -7.22 9.98 2.04
N GLY A 157 -7.90 10.44 3.09
CA GLY A 157 -8.93 9.64 3.77
C GLY A 157 -8.40 8.54 4.70
N VAL A 158 -7.12 8.57 5.09
CA VAL A 158 -6.52 7.59 6.01
C VAL A 158 -6.16 8.26 7.33
N PRO A 159 -6.54 7.71 8.51
CA PRO A 159 -6.21 8.33 9.80
C PRO A 159 -4.76 8.07 10.25
N GLN A 160 -3.80 8.18 9.34
CA GLN A 160 -2.41 7.76 9.53
C GLN A 160 -1.43 8.62 8.74
N ARG A 161 -0.42 9.18 9.41
CA ARG A 161 0.75 9.80 8.76
C ARG A 161 1.64 8.71 8.18
N ARG A 162 1.32 8.31 6.95
CA ARG A 162 2.01 7.28 6.18
C ARG A 162 2.47 7.88 4.86
N LYS A 163 3.74 8.28 4.81
CA LYS A 163 4.37 8.77 3.58
C LYS A 163 4.81 7.60 2.71
N ARG A 164 4.41 7.59 1.45
CA ARG A 164 4.75 6.56 0.46
C ARG A 164 5.06 7.17 -0.88
N LEU A 165 6.03 6.58 -1.57
CA LEU A 165 6.32 6.83 -2.96
C LEU A 165 5.26 6.11 -3.78
N PHE A 166 4.60 6.84 -4.67
CA PHE A 166 3.85 6.27 -5.77
C PHE A 166 4.60 6.59 -7.07
N CYS A 167 4.84 5.59 -7.88
CA CYS A 167 5.31 5.74 -9.25
C CYS A 167 4.22 5.24 -10.19
N ILE A 168 3.74 6.13 -11.05
CA ILE A 168 2.70 5.85 -12.03
C ILE A 168 3.35 5.98 -13.40
N GLY A 169 3.22 4.93 -14.21
CA GLY A 169 3.64 4.98 -15.60
C GLY A 169 2.52 4.62 -16.54
N SER A 170 2.53 5.22 -17.72
CA SER A 170 1.51 5.02 -18.74
C SER A 170 2.11 5.06 -20.14
N LYS A 171 1.54 4.28 -21.05
CA LYS A 171 1.80 4.40 -22.50
C LYS A 171 1.10 5.63 -23.11
N THR A 172 0.21 6.28 -22.36
CA THR A 172 -0.34 7.61 -22.66
C THR A 172 0.53 8.66 -21.97
N PRO A 173 1.39 9.41 -22.69
CA PRO A 173 2.48 10.20 -22.09
C PRO A 173 2.08 11.23 -21.02
N ASP A 174 0.95 11.89 -21.17
CA ASP A 174 0.48 12.96 -20.29
C ASP A 174 -0.34 12.47 -19.09
N LEU A 175 -0.78 11.20 -19.11
CA LEU A 175 -1.64 10.64 -18.07
C LEU A 175 -0.98 10.65 -16.67
N PRO A 176 0.29 10.23 -16.48
CA PRO A 176 0.88 10.18 -15.14
C PRO A 176 0.89 11.56 -14.45
N GLN A 177 1.23 12.63 -15.19
CA GLN A 177 1.22 13.98 -14.65
C GLN A 177 -0.20 14.42 -14.28
N LYS A 178 -1.19 14.20 -15.17
CA LYS A 178 -2.60 14.50 -14.89
C LYS A 178 -3.10 13.80 -13.63
N VAL A 179 -2.71 12.55 -13.40
CA VAL A 179 -3.08 11.80 -12.19
C VAL A 179 -2.49 12.44 -10.93
N PHE A 180 -1.21 12.84 -10.95
CA PHE A 180 -0.62 13.54 -9.80
C PHE A 180 -1.23 14.92 -9.56
N ASP A 181 -1.52 15.68 -10.61
CA ASP A 181 -2.22 16.97 -10.50
C ASP A 181 -3.63 16.78 -9.92
N ARG A 182 -4.32 15.71 -10.33
CA ARG A 182 -5.64 15.35 -9.80
C ARG A 182 -5.55 14.99 -8.33
N LEU A 183 -4.60 14.16 -7.92
CA LEU A 183 -4.35 13.82 -6.51
C LEU A 183 -4.06 15.08 -5.69
N ASP A 184 -3.21 15.98 -6.19
CA ASP A 184 -2.88 17.22 -5.52
C ASP A 184 -4.10 18.12 -5.34
N SER A 185 -4.96 18.21 -6.36
CA SER A 185 -6.20 19.00 -6.32
C SER A 185 -7.26 18.44 -5.36
N LYS A 186 -7.20 17.14 -5.05
CA LYS A 186 -8.19 16.41 -4.23
C LYS A 186 -7.73 16.14 -2.81
N LYS A 187 -6.45 16.35 -2.50
CA LYS A 187 -5.92 16.13 -1.14
C LYS A 187 -6.61 17.07 -0.15
N SER A 188 -6.88 16.56 1.06
CA SER A 188 -7.43 17.37 2.15
C SER A 188 -6.45 18.49 2.56
N LYS A 189 -6.99 19.62 3.02
CA LYS A 189 -6.19 20.70 3.64
C LYS A 189 -5.60 20.29 4.99
N HIS A 190 -6.25 19.35 5.69
CA HIS A 190 -5.87 18.91 7.01
C HIS A 190 -5.77 17.38 7.08
N PRO A 191 -4.76 16.83 7.79
CA PRO A 191 -4.65 15.40 8.05
C PRO A 191 -5.90 14.85 8.75
N LEU A 192 -6.40 13.71 8.28
CA LEU A 192 -7.49 12.97 8.95
C LEU A 192 -6.99 12.39 10.28
N THR A 193 -7.74 12.61 11.36
CA THR A 193 -7.40 12.10 12.69
C THR A 193 -7.98 10.72 12.94
N VAL A 194 -7.45 9.99 13.93
CA VAL A 194 -8.00 8.70 14.34
C VAL A 194 -9.42 8.85 14.85
N ARG A 195 -9.70 9.89 15.65
CA ARG A 195 -11.04 10.17 16.17
C ARG A 195 -12.04 10.47 15.06
N GLN A 196 -11.65 11.24 14.05
CA GLN A 196 -12.53 11.56 12.91
C GLN A 196 -12.91 10.32 12.10
N TYR A 197 -11.98 9.37 11.93
CA TYR A 197 -12.23 8.18 11.11
C TYR A 197 -12.91 7.06 11.88
N LEU A 198 -12.45 6.75 13.09
CA LEU A 198 -12.99 5.66 13.90
C LEU A 198 -14.24 6.08 14.68
N ALA A 199 -14.43 7.37 14.95
CA ALA A 199 -15.58 7.91 15.68
C ALA A 199 -15.92 7.05 16.92
N ASP A 200 -17.09 6.42 16.91
CA ASP A 200 -17.62 5.62 18.02
C ASP A 200 -17.06 4.18 18.07
N GLU A 201 -16.18 3.78 17.14
CA GLU A 201 -15.46 2.48 17.17
C GLU A 201 -14.39 2.41 18.29
N ILE A 202 -14.11 3.54 18.96
CA ILE A 202 -13.09 3.65 20.01
C ILE A 202 -13.60 4.47 21.21
N ASP A 203 -13.11 4.14 22.40
CA ASP A 203 -13.49 4.73 23.68
C ASP A 203 -12.29 5.27 24.48
N PHE A 204 -11.15 5.48 23.81
CA PHE A 204 -9.90 5.94 24.41
C PHE A 204 -9.35 7.18 23.71
N ASP A 205 -8.63 8.02 24.46
CA ASP A 205 -8.02 9.24 23.93
C ASP A 205 -6.55 9.05 23.51
N PHE A 206 -5.88 8.06 24.10
CA PHE A 206 -4.46 7.79 23.86
C PHE A 206 -4.23 6.32 23.50
N PHE A 207 -3.28 6.08 22.61
CA PHE A 207 -2.88 4.74 22.23
C PHE A 207 -1.36 4.60 22.07
N TYR A 208 -0.89 3.40 22.34
CA TYR A 208 0.50 3.02 22.27
C TYR A 208 0.84 2.40 20.92
N VAL A 209 1.90 2.89 20.29
CA VAL A 209 2.53 2.28 19.12
C VAL A 209 3.99 2.05 19.41
N HIS A 210 4.42 0.79 19.45
CA HIS A 210 5.79 0.42 19.75
C HIS A 210 6.79 1.19 18.86
N PRO A 211 7.73 1.96 19.44
CA PRO A 211 8.63 2.80 18.66
C PRO A 211 9.75 1.94 18.03
N ARG A 212 10.49 2.50 17.07
CA ARG A 212 11.68 1.83 16.49
C ARG A 212 12.89 1.86 17.42
N SER A 213 12.91 2.87 18.29
CA SER A 213 13.90 3.14 19.33
C SER A 213 13.19 3.92 20.41
N TYR A 214 13.52 3.68 21.67
CA TYR A 214 12.96 4.40 22.81
C TYR A 214 13.34 5.89 22.85
N ALA A 215 14.23 6.35 21.98
CA ALA A 215 14.47 7.78 21.73
C ALA A 215 13.32 8.49 20.97
N ARG A 216 12.20 7.79 20.74
CA ARG A 216 11.01 8.33 20.09
C ARG A 216 9.81 8.06 20.97
N ARG A 217 8.85 8.98 20.94
CA ARG A 217 7.53 8.81 21.55
C ARG A 217 6.85 7.51 21.12
N ALA A 218 6.05 6.95 22.01
CA ALA A 218 5.24 5.77 21.76
C ALA A 218 3.76 5.98 22.03
N VAL A 219 3.39 7.03 22.78
CA VAL A 219 1.99 7.38 23.07
C VAL A 219 1.50 8.47 22.14
N PHE A 220 0.36 8.23 21.50
CA PHE A 220 -0.26 9.11 20.51
C PHE A 220 -1.71 9.40 20.91
N SER A 221 -2.18 10.62 20.61
CA SER A 221 -3.58 11.00 20.80
C SER A 221 -4.40 10.66 19.56
N VAL A 222 -5.66 10.27 19.75
CA VAL A 222 -6.61 10.02 18.66
C VAL A 222 -7.05 11.30 17.95
N ASP A 223 -6.83 12.48 18.56
CA ASP A 223 -7.05 13.80 17.94
C ASP A 223 -5.98 14.17 16.90
N GLY A 224 -4.99 13.29 16.70
CA GLY A 224 -4.06 13.35 15.59
C GLY A 224 -4.16 12.13 14.67
N PRO A 225 -3.53 12.18 13.49
CA PRO A 225 -3.31 10.98 12.69
C PRO A 225 -2.34 10.03 13.41
N ALA A 226 -2.59 8.74 13.28
CA ALA A 226 -1.71 7.71 13.82
C ALA A 226 -0.31 7.75 13.15
N PRO A 227 0.75 7.30 13.84
CA PRO A 227 2.02 7.05 13.18
C PRO A 227 1.88 5.89 12.19
N THR A 228 2.87 5.72 11.31
CA THR A 228 2.88 4.60 10.36
C THR A 228 2.72 3.25 11.07
N MET A 229 1.66 2.51 10.74
CA MET A 229 1.45 1.14 11.20
C MET A 229 2.50 0.23 10.57
N ARG A 230 3.32 -0.40 11.42
CA ARG A 230 4.40 -1.32 11.02
C ARG A 230 3.95 -2.76 11.20
N GLY A 231 4.65 -3.69 10.54
CA GLY A 231 4.36 -5.11 10.70
C GLY A 231 4.52 -5.66 12.13
N GLN A 232 5.34 -4.98 12.94
CA GLN A 232 5.55 -5.32 14.34
C GLN A 232 4.63 -4.51 15.25
N ALA A 233 3.83 -5.23 16.05
CA ALA A 233 3.08 -4.69 17.17
C ALA A 233 3.54 -5.40 18.45
N ARG A 234 3.82 -4.63 19.50
CA ARG A 234 4.20 -5.16 20.82
C ARG A 234 3.34 -4.50 21.89
N PRO A 235 3.04 -5.20 22.99
CA PRO A 235 2.39 -4.57 24.13
C PRO A 235 3.27 -3.47 24.73
N ILE A 236 2.67 -2.64 25.58
CA ILE A 236 3.40 -1.66 26.40
C ILE A 236 4.33 -2.43 27.32
N PRO A 237 5.66 -2.19 27.28
CA PRO A 237 6.58 -2.87 28.18
C PRO A 237 6.34 -2.38 29.62
N PRO A 238 6.43 -3.27 30.64
CA PRO A 238 6.20 -2.89 32.04
C PRO A 238 7.11 -1.77 32.55
N ASN A 239 8.30 -1.64 31.95
CA ASN A 239 9.30 -0.63 32.27
C ASN A 239 9.38 0.48 31.20
N TYR A 240 8.26 0.77 30.52
CA TYR A 240 8.22 1.90 29.58
C TYR A 240 8.56 3.20 30.30
N MET A 241 9.58 3.89 29.80
CA MET A 241 9.91 5.24 30.26
C MET A 241 9.17 6.27 29.39
N PRO A 242 8.33 7.13 29.98
CA PRO A 242 7.65 8.19 29.25
C PRO A 242 8.62 9.08 28.48
N HIS A 243 8.28 9.37 27.23
CA HIS A 243 9.06 10.25 26.38
C HIS A 243 8.45 11.67 26.42
N PRO A 244 9.24 12.77 26.44
CA PRO A 244 8.70 14.14 26.50
C PRO A 244 7.72 14.50 25.38
N GLY A 245 7.82 13.82 24.24
CA GLY A 245 6.92 13.97 23.10
C GLY A 245 5.69 13.07 23.09
N ASP A 246 5.50 12.21 24.10
CA ASP A 246 4.28 11.43 24.27
C ASP A 246 3.07 12.36 24.41
N ALA A 247 1.96 12.01 23.74
CA ALA A 247 0.78 12.87 23.69
C ALA A 247 -0.01 12.92 25.00
N GLY A 248 0.24 11.98 25.91
CA GLY A 248 -0.45 11.82 27.18
C GLY A 248 0.22 10.77 28.06
N PRO A 249 -0.29 10.56 29.28
CA PRO A 249 0.24 9.56 30.22
C PRO A 249 0.06 8.14 29.66
N VAL A 250 1.08 7.28 29.85
CA VAL A 250 1.08 5.91 29.31
C VAL A 250 0.02 5.04 29.98
N GLU A 251 -0.35 5.35 31.21
CA GLU A 251 -1.37 4.65 32.00
C GLU A 251 -2.78 4.80 31.40
N GLN A 252 -2.99 5.85 30.60
CA GLN A 252 -4.23 6.08 29.85
C GLN A 252 -4.14 5.57 28.40
N ALA A 253 -2.98 5.07 27.97
CA ALA A 253 -2.76 4.63 26.61
C ALA A 253 -3.11 3.15 26.45
N VAL A 254 -3.88 2.83 25.39
CA VAL A 254 -4.20 1.44 25.05
C VAL A 254 -3.28 0.88 23.98
N ALA A 255 -2.93 -0.40 24.05
CA ALA A 255 -2.30 -1.09 22.93
C ALA A 255 -3.37 -1.48 21.90
N LEU A 256 -3.25 -0.99 20.67
CA LEU A 256 -4.24 -1.25 19.62
C LEU A 256 -4.37 -2.75 19.29
N SER A 257 -5.62 -3.21 19.18
CA SER A 257 -5.94 -4.56 18.70
C SER A 257 -5.61 -4.72 17.21
N VAL A 258 -5.61 -5.96 16.72
CA VAL A 258 -5.42 -6.25 15.28
C VAL A 258 -6.51 -5.57 14.45
N ALA A 259 -7.77 -5.64 14.88
CA ALA A 259 -8.91 -5.01 14.21
C ALA A 259 -8.75 -3.49 14.13
N GLN A 260 -8.44 -2.82 15.24
CA GLN A 260 -8.21 -1.36 15.25
C GLN A 260 -7.05 -0.93 14.34
N ARG A 261 -5.98 -1.74 14.27
CA ARG A 261 -4.87 -1.49 13.34
C ARG A 261 -5.28 -1.67 11.88
N ALA A 262 -6.12 -2.65 11.58
CA ALA A 262 -6.71 -2.84 10.25
C ALA A 262 -7.59 -1.65 9.86
N ARG A 263 -8.44 -1.18 10.79
CA ARG A 263 -9.28 0.02 10.61
C ARG A 263 -8.44 1.28 10.38
N ILE A 264 -7.30 1.47 11.07
CA ILE A 264 -6.37 2.58 10.79
C ILE A 264 -5.70 2.47 9.42
N GLN A 265 -5.54 1.25 8.89
CA GLN A 265 -5.18 0.99 7.48
C GLN A 265 -6.39 1.01 6.55
N THR A 266 -7.55 1.47 7.04
CA THR A 266 -8.81 1.66 6.31
C THR A 266 -9.43 0.39 5.72
N PHE A 267 -9.03 -0.79 6.20
CA PHE A 267 -9.78 -2.02 5.91
C PHE A 267 -11.17 -1.94 6.53
N PRO A 268 -12.22 -2.45 5.87
CA PRO A 268 -13.58 -2.40 6.39
C PRO A 268 -13.74 -3.35 7.60
N ILE A 269 -14.81 -3.16 8.36
CA ILE A 269 -15.04 -3.88 9.62
C ILE A 269 -15.32 -5.38 9.41
N ASP A 270 -15.87 -5.72 8.25
CA ASP A 270 -16.22 -7.07 7.81
C ASP A 270 -15.06 -7.76 7.06
N TYR A 271 -13.89 -7.12 6.97
CA TYR A 271 -12.71 -7.77 6.39
C TYR A 271 -12.25 -8.93 7.26
N GLU A 272 -12.20 -10.12 6.69
CA GLU A 272 -11.87 -11.36 7.38
C GLU A 272 -10.36 -11.49 7.59
N TRP A 273 -9.97 -11.86 8.81
CA TRP A 273 -8.58 -12.06 9.20
C TRP A 273 -8.40 -13.41 9.89
N SER A 274 -7.45 -14.22 9.42
CA SER A 274 -7.14 -15.51 10.04
C SER A 274 -5.64 -15.72 10.25
N GLY A 275 -5.28 -16.25 11.42
CA GLY A 275 -3.91 -16.53 11.81
C GLY A 275 -3.47 -15.84 13.12
N THR A 276 -2.17 -15.87 13.38
CA THR A 276 -1.61 -15.34 14.64
C THR A 276 -1.57 -13.81 14.65
N LYS A 277 -1.66 -13.19 15.84
CA LYS A 277 -1.50 -11.72 16.00
C LYS A 277 -0.23 -11.20 15.31
N THR A 278 0.89 -11.91 15.41
CA THR A 278 2.15 -11.51 14.74
C THR A 278 2.01 -11.50 13.22
N THR A 279 1.40 -12.53 12.65
CA THR A 279 1.17 -12.64 11.20
C THR A 279 0.23 -11.54 10.72
N LEU A 280 -0.91 -11.37 11.37
CA LEU A 280 -1.91 -10.37 10.98
C LEU A 280 -1.37 -8.95 11.06
N ASN A 281 -0.63 -8.62 12.12
CA ASN A 281 0.03 -7.31 12.23
C ASN A 281 1.04 -7.06 11.12
N GLN A 282 1.76 -8.10 10.68
CA GLN A 282 2.71 -8.03 9.58
C GLN A 282 2.01 -7.78 8.24
N ILE A 283 0.91 -8.51 7.97
CA ILE A 283 0.07 -8.31 6.78
C ILE A 283 -0.49 -6.87 6.76
N ILE A 284 -1.15 -6.45 7.84
CA ILE A 284 -1.77 -5.12 7.96
C ILE A 284 -0.73 -4.01 7.85
N GLY A 285 0.42 -4.13 8.50
CA GLY A 285 1.46 -3.08 8.46
C GLY A 285 2.13 -2.92 7.09
N ASN A 286 2.21 -4.01 6.33
CA ASN A 286 2.77 -4.01 4.98
C ASN A 286 1.78 -3.45 3.94
N ALA A 287 0.47 -3.61 4.15
CA ALA A 287 -0.54 -3.17 3.20
C ALA A 287 -0.47 -1.67 2.86
N VAL A 288 -0.84 -1.34 1.63
CA VAL A 288 -1.28 0.01 1.25
C VAL A 288 -2.65 0.23 1.90
N PRO A 289 -2.89 1.37 2.59
CA PRO A 289 -4.21 1.64 3.13
C PRO A 289 -5.26 1.71 2.01
N VAL A 290 -6.40 1.06 2.21
CA VAL A 290 -7.50 0.93 1.23
C VAL A 290 -7.93 2.28 0.65
N ASN A 291 -8.25 3.26 1.50
CA ASN A 291 -8.70 4.59 1.04
C ASN A 291 -7.59 5.33 0.24
N PHE A 292 -6.32 5.04 0.53
CA PHE A 292 -5.21 5.64 -0.20
C PHE A 292 -5.10 5.05 -1.61
N ALA A 293 -5.21 3.72 -1.71
CA ALA A 293 -5.27 3.01 -2.98
C ALA A 293 -6.49 3.46 -3.81
N GLN A 294 -7.66 3.60 -3.18
CA GLN A 294 -8.87 4.11 -3.81
C GLN A 294 -8.69 5.52 -4.37
N ALA A 295 -8.08 6.43 -3.60
CA ALA A 295 -7.81 7.79 -4.08
C ALA A 295 -6.93 7.81 -5.34
N VAL A 296 -5.91 6.93 -5.41
CA VAL A 296 -5.06 6.77 -6.59
C VAL A 296 -5.84 6.18 -7.76
N GLY A 297 -6.63 5.12 -7.53
CA GLY A 297 -7.49 4.53 -8.55
C GLY A 297 -8.50 5.53 -9.14
N GLN A 298 -9.17 6.30 -8.29
CA GLN A 298 -10.14 7.30 -8.73
C GLN A 298 -9.47 8.41 -9.55
N ALA A 299 -8.27 8.85 -9.15
CA ALA A 299 -7.52 9.84 -9.92
C ALA A 299 -7.13 9.32 -11.31
N ILE A 300 -6.86 8.01 -11.46
CA ILE A 300 -6.63 7.39 -12.76
C ILE A 300 -7.91 7.42 -13.61
N ILE A 301 -9.05 6.99 -13.05
CA ILE A 301 -10.34 6.98 -13.76
C ILE A 301 -10.75 8.40 -14.20
N ASP A 302 -10.52 9.41 -13.35
CA ASP A 302 -10.85 10.79 -13.64
C ASP A 302 -10.02 11.39 -14.80
N CYS A 303 -8.90 10.77 -15.16
CA CYS A 303 -7.93 11.29 -16.13
C CYS A 303 -7.75 10.43 -17.39
N ALA A 304 -8.21 9.18 -17.38
CA ALA A 304 -8.01 8.18 -18.44
C ALA A 304 -9.12 8.18 -19.51
#